data_AF-A0A7G5IDY5-F1
#
_entry.id   AF-A0A7G5IDY5-F1
#
_cell.length_a   1.000
_cell.length_b   1.000
_cell.length_c   1.000
_cell.angle_alpha   90.00
_cell.angle_beta   90.00
_cell.angle_gamma   90.00
#
_symmetry.space_group_name_H-M   'P 1'
#
loop_
_entity.id
_entity.type
_entity.pdbx_description
1 polymer ?
#
loop_
_entity_poly.entity_id
_entity_poly.type
_entity_poly.pdbx_seq_one_letter_code
_entity_poly.pdbx_strand_id
1 'polypeptide(L)'
;MAYHSLTPVLRSVTSLGLAALLGLGLAGCLSGAEQGQVNLQNDANTCANFGARYGSPAYSDCMLAQQRRRDLKQIEDLEKTRLTSQIARDAQIMTDRARKQRCDRDPNRRECKR
;
A
#
# COMPACT_ATOMS: atom_id res chain seq x y z
N MET A 1 -20.43 -15.77 -50.26
CA MET A 1 -19.35 -15.38 -49.33
C MET A 1 -19.98 -14.66 -48.16
N ALA A 2 -19.94 -15.25 -46.97
CA ALA A 2 -20.70 -14.84 -45.79
C ALA A 2 -19.77 -14.22 -44.75
N TYR A 3 -19.94 -12.92 -44.46
CA TYR A 3 -19.21 -12.20 -43.41
C TYR A 3 -20.18 -11.30 -42.63
N HIS A 4 -21.06 -11.87 -41.79
CA HIS A 4 -21.93 -11.04 -40.92
C HIS A 4 -22.07 -11.48 -39.46
N SER A 5 -21.33 -12.50 -39.00
CA SER A 5 -21.55 -13.07 -37.65
C SER A 5 -20.46 -12.75 -36.60
N LEU A 6 -19.36 -12.07 -36.94
CA LEU A 6 -18.23 -11.88 -36.00
C LEU A 6 -18.34 -10.69 -35.04
N THR A 7 -19.27 -9.75 -35.27
CA THR A 7 -19.37 -8.50 -34.47
C THR A 7 -20.06 -8.62 -33.10
N PRO A 8 -21.09 -9.47 -32.86
CA PRO A 8 -21.78 -9.49 -31.57
C PRO A 8 -20.99 -10.25 -30.48
N VAL A 9 -20.31 -11.34 -30.86
CA VAL A 9 -19.53 -12.17 -29.93
C VAL A 9 -18.35 -11.40 -29.34
N LEU A 10 -17.65 -10.62 -30.18
CA LEU A 10 -16.53 -9.79 -29.75
C LEU A 10 -16.97 -8.70 -28.77
N ARG A 11 -18.14 -8.08 -29.01
CA ARG A 11 -18.74 -7.08 -28.10
C ARG A 11 -19.10 -7.69 -26.74
N SER A 12 -19.74 -8.85 -26.71
CA SER A 12 -20.13 -9.53 -25.47
C SER A 12 -18.92 -9.95 -24.62
N VAL A 13 -17.85 -10.43 -25.26
CA VAL A 13 -16.59 -10.79 -24.58
C VAL A 13 -15.91 -9.55 -23.98
N THR A 14 -15.88 -8.44 -24.71
CA THR A 14 -15.31 -7.18 -24.19
C THR A 14 -16.10 -6.63 -23.00
N SER A 15 -17.44 -6.70 -23.01
CA SER A 15 -18.27 -6.23 -21.90
C SER A 15 -18.13 -7.09 -20.64
N LEU A 16 -18.02 -8.42 -20.80
CA LEU A 16 -17.80 -9.34 -19.67
C LEU A 16 -16.40 -9.15 -19.06
N GLY A 17 -15.38 -8.96 -19.90
CA GLY A 17 -14.02 -8.67 -19.44
C GLY A 17 -13.93 -7.34 -18.67
N LEU A 18 -14.60 -6.29 -19.18
CA LEU A 18 -14.63 -4.99 -18.51
C LEU A 18 -15.40 -5.05 -17.18
N ALA A 19 -16.53 -5.77 -17.14
CA ALA A 19 -17.30 -5.97 -15.91
C ALA A 19 -16.52 -6.76 -14.85
N ALA A 20 -15.76 -7.78 -15.26
CA ALA A 20 -14.90 -8.53 -14.36
C ALA A 20 -13.77 -7.66 -13.77
N LEU A 21 -13.13 -6.82 -14.61
CA LEU A 21 -12.09 -5.88 -14.16
C LEU A 21 -12.65 -4.80 -13.22
N LEU A 22 -13.86 -4.30 -13.50
CA LEU A 22 -14.55 -3.35 -12.62
C LEU A 22 -14.97 -3.99 -11.30
N GLY A 23 -15.47 -5.23 -11.32
CA GLY A 23 -15.80 -5.98 -10.11
C GLY A 23 -14.60 -6.24 -9.21
N LEU A 24 -13.43 -6.53 -9.80
CA LEU A 24 -12.17 -6.66 -9.06
C LEU A 24 -11.66 -5.32 -8.51
N GLY A 25 -11.85 -4.22 -9.26
CA GLY A 25 -11.46 -2.87 -8.82
C GLY A 25 -12.25 -2.37 -7.60
N LEU A 26 -13.53 -2.72 -7.50
CA LEU A 26 -14.39 -2.31 -6.37
C LEU A 26 -14.17 -3.12 -5.10
N ALA A 27 -13.67 -4.36 -5.19
CA ALA A 27 -13.36 -5.21 -4.03
C ALA A 27 -12.15 -4.73 -3.22
N GLY A 28 -11.32 -3.83 -3.78
CA GLY A 28 -10.12 -3.30 -3.12
C GLY A 28 -10.34 -2.07 -2.23
N CYS A 29 -11.54 -1.47 -2.25
CA CYS A 29 -11.84 -0.26 -1.50
C CYS A 29 -12.56 -0.60 -0.18
N LEU A 30 -11.91 -1.36 0.71
CA LEU A 30 -12.38 -1.48 2.09
C LEU A 30 -12.30 -0.10 2.75
N SER A 31 -13.44 0.38 3.25
CA SER A 31 -13.49 1.60 4.03
C SER A 31 -12.77 1.41 5.37
N GLY A 32 -12.32 2.50 6.00
CA GLY A 32 -11.66 2.43 7.31
C GLY A 32 -12.53 1.76 8.39
N ALA A 33 -13.86 1.88 8.27
CA ALA A 33 -14.80 1.22 9.17
C ALA A 33 -14.82 -0.31 9.00
N GLU A 34 -14.81 -0.79 7.75
CA GLU A 34 -14.76 -2.23 7.45
C GLU A 34 -13.43 -2.83 7.89
N GLN A 35 -12.31 -2.14 7.65
CA GLN A 35 -11.00 -2.57 8.14
C GLN A 35 -10.96 -2.66 9.68
N GLY A 36 -11.62 -1.71 10.37
CA GLY A 36 -11.76 -1.73 11.82
C GLY A 36 -12.49 -2.98 12.31
N GLN A 37 -13.58 -3.37 11.67
CA GLN A 37 -14.32 -4.59 12.00
C GLN A 37 -13.49 -5.85 11.78
N VAL A 38 -12.77 -5.94 10.66
CA VAL A 38 -11.89 -7.07 10.37
C VAL A 38 -10.78 -7.19 11.43
N ASN A 39 -10.18 -6.07 11.83
CA ASN A 39 -9.17 -6.04 12.89
C ASN A 39 -9.73 -6.52 14.23
N LEU A 40 -10.92 -6.02 14.62
CA LEU A 40 -11.61 -6.44 15.85
C LEU A 40 -11.90 -7.95 15.85
N GLN A 41 -12.37 -8.50 14.73
CA GLN A 41 -12.66 -9.93 14.60
C GLN A 41 -11.37 -10.76 14.68
N ASN A 42 -10.30 -10.33 14.02
CA ASN A 42 -9.01 -11.01 14.05
C ASN A 42 -8.40 -11.00 15.46
N ASP A 43 -8.52 -9.88 16.18
CA ASP A 43 -8.08 -9.79 17.56
C ASP A 43 -8.89 -10.68 18.48
N ALA A 44 -10.21 -10.68 18.32
CA ALA A 44 -11.12 -11.54 19.09
C ALA A 44 -10.72 -13.00 18.94
N ASN A 45 -10.51 -13.45 17.70
CA ASN A 45 -10.04 -14.80 17.39
C ASN A 45 -8.66 -15.08 17.98
N THR A 46 -7.74 -14.12 17.87
CA THR A 46 -6.39 -14.23 18.43
C THR A 46 -6.45 -14.41 19.95
N CYS A 47 -7.17 -13.54 20.65
CA CYS A 47 -7.30 -13.58 22.11
C CYS A 47 -8.00 -14.85 22.58
N ALA A 48 -9.06 -15.30 21.89
CA ALA A 48 -9.71 -16.57 22.17
C ALA A 48 -8.76 -17.76 22.00
N ASN A 49 -7.95 -17.78 20.93
CA ASN A 49 -6.96 -18.83 20.66
C ASN A 49 -5.85 -18.86 21.71
N PHE A 50 -5.50 -17.71 22.31
CA PHE A 50 -4.58 -17.64 23.45
C PHE A 50 -5.25 -18.00 24.79
N GLY A 51 -6.50 -18.43 24.79
CA GLY A 51 -7.22 -18.90 25.97
C GLY A 51 -7.93 -17.80 26.76
N ALA A 52 -7.92 -16.56 26.28
CA ALA A 52 -8.67 -15.48 26.92
C ALA A 52 -10.17 -15.64 26.60
N ARG A 53 -11.00 -15.85 27.63
CA ARG A 53 -12.44 -16.05 27.45
C ARG A 53 -13.15 -14.71 27.27
N TYR A 54 -14.05 -14.63 26.27
CA TYR A 54 -14.87 -13.44 26.06
C TYR A 54 -15.56 -12.98 27.36
N GLY A 55 -15.51 -11.67 27.63
CA GLY A 55 -16.06 -11.06 28.85
C GLY A 55 -15.18 -11.15 30.09
N SER A 56 -14.04 -11.87 30.03
CA SER A 56 -13.07 -11.87 31.13
C SER A 56 -12.13 -10.66 31.08
N PRO A 57 -11.55 -10.24 32.21
CA PRO A 57 -10.51 -9.20 32.23
C PRO A 57 -9.32 -9.54 31.31
N ALA A 58 -8.88 -10.80 31.31
CA ALA A 58 -7.79 -11.28 30.46
C ALA A 58 -8.09 -11.09 28.95
N TYR A 59 -9.36 -11.21 28.54
CA TYR A 59 -9.76 -10.97 27.15
C TYR A 59 -9.69 -9.48 26.81
N SER A 60 -10.21 -8.61 27.68
CA SER A 60 -10.11 -7.16 27.49
C SER A 60 -8.65 -6.69 27.44
N ASP A 61 -7.79 -7.22 28.32
CA ASP A 61 -6.36 -6.91 28.35
C ASP A 61 -5.66 -7.34 27.05
N CYS A 62 -5.99 -8.54 26.57
CA CYS A 62 -5.49 -9.02 25.29
C CYS A 62 -5.93 -8.12 24.12
N MET A 63 -7.21 -7.77 24.05
CA MET A 63 -7.75 -6.90 22.98
C MET A 63 -7.06 -5.54 22.97
N LEU A 64 -6.90 -4.90 24.15
CA LEU A 64 -6.19 -3.62 24.28
C LEU A 64 -4.71 -3.75 23.90
N ALA A 65 -4.06 -4.86 24.27
CA ALA A 65 -2.69 -5.12 23.86
C ALA A 65 -2.55 -5.27 22.33
N GLN A 66 -3.50 -5.94 21.66
CA GLN A 66 -3.51 -6.05 20.19
C GLN A 66 -3.70 -4.70 19.52
N GLN A 67 -4.64 -3.88 20.02
CA GLN A 67 -4.83 -2.52 19.54
C GLN A 67 -3.55 -1.70 19.67
N ARG A 68 -2.92 -1.70 20.86
CA ARG A 68 -1.66 -0.99 21.10
C ARG A 68 -0.55 -1.44 20.16
N ARG A 69 -0.42 -2.75 19.88
CA ARG A 69 0.57 -3.27 18.94
C ARG A 69 0.38 -2.69 17.53
N ARG A 70 -0.86 -2.57 17.05
CA ARG A 70 -1.15 -1.96 15.75
C ARG A 70 -0.83 -0.47 15.73
N ASP A 71 -1.21 0.25 16.77
CA ASP A 71 -0.97 1.70 16.85
C ASP A 71 0.54 1.98 16.84
N LEU A 72 1.32 1.21 17.62
CA LEU A 72 2.77 1.32 17.63
C LEU A 72 3.40 0.96 16.27
N LYS A 73 2.93 -0.12 15.64
CA LYS A 73 3.40 -0.50 14.29
C LYS A 73 3.11 0.59 13.27
N GLN A 74 1.93 1.21 13.32
CA GLN A 74 1.58 2.30 12.42
C GLN A 74 2.50 3.51 12.61
N ILE A 75 2.81 3.87 13.85
CA ILE A 75 3.77 4.95 14.15
C ILE A 75 5.15 4.60 13.61
N GLU A 76 5.63 3.38 13.84
CA GLU A 76 6.93 2.91 13.35
C GLU A 76 7.01 2.94 11.80
N ASP A 77 5.96 2.51 11.12
CA ASP A 77 5.90 2.50 9.65
C ASP A 77 5.91 3.94 9.09
N LEU A 78 5.22 4.88 9.76
CA LEU A 78 5.26 6.29 9.41
C LEU A 78 6.65 6.90 9.62
N GLU A 79 7.32 6.54 10.72
CA GLU A 79 8.68 6.99 11.01
C GLU A 79 9.68 6.46 9.98
N LYS A 80 9.62 5.16 9.65
CA LYS A 80 10.43 4.56 8.58
C LYS A 80 10.21 5.24 7.23
N THR A 81 8.96 5.55 6.90
CA THR A 81 8.63 6.26 5.66
C THR A 81 9.22 7.66 5.64
N ARG A 82 9.15 8.38 6.77
CA ARG A 82 9.77 9.70 6.93
C ARG A 82 11.29 9.63 6.76
N LEU A 83 11.96 8.70 7.43
CA LEU A 83 13.42 8.51 7.33
C LEU A 83 13.84 8.16 5.90
N THR A 84 13.12 7.23 5.25
CA THR A 84 13.38 6.83 3.87
C THR A 84 13.23 8.02 2.92
N SER A 85 12.21 8.85 3.11
CA SER A 85 11.98 10.07 2.32
C SER A 85 13.10 11.10 2.52
N GLN A 86 13.63 11.22 3.74
CA GLN A 86 14.78 12.10 4.02
C GLN A 86 16.05 11.60 3.34
N ILE A 87 16.36 10.30 3.47
CA ILE A 87 17.53 9.68 2.80
C ILE A 87 17.46 9.89 1.29
N ALA A 88 16.30 9.69 0.68
CA ALA A 88 16.12 9.90 -0.76
C ALA A 88 16.38 11.36 -1.16
N ARG A 89 15.88 12.33 -0.38
CA ARG A 89 16.13 13.76 -0.61
C ARG A 89 17.61 14.09 -0.47
N ASP A 90 18.26 13.60 0.58
CA ASP A 90 19.68 13.88 0.83
C ASP A 90 20.56 13.26 -0.26
N ALA A 91 20.24 12.05 -0.71
CA ALA A 91 20.91 11.40 -1.83
C ALA A 91 20.80 12.22 -3.12
N GLN A 92 19.64 12.83 -3.40
CA GLN A 92 19.46 13.73 -4.54
C GLN A 92 20.35 14.99 -4.41
N ILE A 93 20.32 15.65 -3.25
CA ILE A 93 21.15 16.84 -2.99
C ILE A 93 22.64 16.53 -3.16
N MET A 94 23.09 15.39 -2.63
CA MET A 94 24.48 14.96 -2.75
C MET A 94 24.86 14.65 -4.21
N THR A 95 23.95 14.04 -4.97
CA THR A 95 24.13 13.78 -6.40
C THR A 95 24.24 15.08 -7.20
N ASP A 96 23.39 16.07 -6.92
CA ASP A 96 23.40 17.37 -7.59
C ASP A 96 24.66 18.16 -7.26
N ARG A 97 25.11 18.14 -5.99
CA ARG A 97 26.37 18.74 -5.58
C ARG A 97 27.56 18.09 -6.29
N ALA A 98 27.59 16.76 -6.34
CA ALA A 98 28.64 16.03 -7.04
C ALA A 98 28.63 16.35 -8.55
N ARG A 99 27.46 16.45 -9.17
CA ARG A 99 27.31 16.88 -10.57
C ARG A 99 27.87 18.28 -10.77
N LYS A 100 27.47 19.25 -9.92
CA LYS A 100 27.96 20.63 -9.97
C LYS A 100 29.49 20.67 -9.90
N GLN A 101 30.10 19.98 -8.94
CA GLN A 101 31.56 19.91 -8.81
C GLN A 101 32.26 19.32 -10.05
N ARG A 102 31.67 18.30 -10.69
CA ARG A 102 32.21 17.75 -11.94
C ARG A 102 32.14 18.76 -13.08
N CYS A 103 31.06 19.52 -13.18
CA CYS A 103 30.88 20.57 -14.18
C CYS A 103 31.77 21.80 -13.94
N ASP A 104 31.98 22.18 -12.69
CA ASP A 104 32.86 23.29 -12.32
C ASP A 104 34.32 22.96 -12.70
N ARG A 105 34.72 21.68 -12.61
CA ARG A 105 36.08 21.21 -13.01
C ARG A 105 36.22 20.98 -14.51
N ASP A 106 35.21 20.45 -15.17
CA ASP A 106 35.20 20.14 -16.60
C ASP A 106 33.84 20.52 -17.22
N PRO A 107 33.72 21.75 -17.74
CA PRO A 107 32.45 22.27 -18.24
C PRO A 107 32.00 21.62 -19.56
N ASN A 108 32.88 20.89 -20.24
CA ASN A 108 32.56 20.29 -21.54
C ASN A 108 31.83 18.95 -21.43
N ARG A 109 31.63 18.42 -20.22
CA ARG A 109 30.93 17.14 -20.00
C ARG A 109 29.49 17.21 -20.48
N ARG A 110 29.02 16.10 -21.08
CA ARG A 110 27.63 15.97 -21.58
C ARG A 110 26.59 16.18 -20.49
N GLU A 111 26.87 15.77 -19.26
CA GLU A 111 25.98 15.94 -18.09
C GLU A 111 25.81 17.39 -17.65
N CYS A 112 26.63 18.34 -18.13
CA CYS A 112 26.60 19.75 -17.74
C CYS A 112 25.79 20.63 -18.70
N LYS A 113 25.42 20.11 -19.87
CA LYS A 113 24.68 20.82 -20.92
C LYS A 113 23.15 20.72 -20.78
N ARG A 114 22.67 20.20 -19.65
CA ARG A 114 21.26 19.96 -19.35
C ARG A 114 20.80 20.76 -18.15
#